data_AF-A0A829GRU9-F1
#
_entry.id   AF-A0A829GRU9-F1
#
_cell.length_a   1.000
_cell.length_b   1.000
_cell.length_c   1.000
_cell.angle_alpha   90.00
_cell.angle_beta   90.00
_cell.angle_gamma   90.00
#
_symmetry.space_group_name_H-M   'P 1'
#
loop_
_entity.id
_entity.type
_entity.pdbx_description
1 polymer ?
#
loop_
_entity_poly.entity_id
_entity_poly.type
_entity_poly.pdbx_seq_one_letter_code
_entity_poly.pdbx_strand_id
1 'polypeptide(L)'
;MLNHYWQLIQKNNLFGLRDDTRIGVIRTVKPVLAEDEQLPVWANASRHALVQQVSATMLQLTTPLLDDPSEVVAYLRAGLSRVWAALPENGKLPVFTAGLENNQRIRIVLPEVLFERLYTAENFQGNGPDYVTYRNQIYDLVTDGLITQLPLLTYLFAASPAKNGRAFWPAPDQERQLVQKVSDPDHLARTLALDVAVELDPYAASGVTEQMLNFLIDSCWFALSQPAIPLPAAAEVRLHS
;
A
#
# COMPACT_ATOMS: atom_id res chain seq x y z
N MET A 1 4.42 23.61 -9.08
CA MET A 1 5.89 23.57 -9.00
C MET A 1 6.36 22.42 -9.87
N LEU A 2 7.38 22.61 -10.71
CA LEU A 2 7.98 21.49 -11.44
C LEU A 2 8.64 20.56 -10.41
N ASN A 3 8.35 19.25 -10.47
CA ASN A 3 9.00 18.26 -9.60
C ASN A 3 10.48 18.19 -9.97
N HIS A 4 11.33 18.85 -9.17
CA HIS A 4 12.79 18.85 -9.31
C HIS A 4 13.45 17.81 -8.39
N TYR A 5 12.68 17.02 -7.64
CA TYR A 5 13.23 16.01 -6.72
C TYR A 5 14.10 15.00 -7.43
N TRP A 6 13.79 14.63 -8.68
CA TRP A 6 14.67 13.78 -9.49
C TRP A 6 16.10 14.31 -9.59
N GLN A 7 16.27 15.61 -9.86
CA GLN A 7 17.60 16.22 -9.99
C GLN A 7 18.33 16.19 -8.64
N LEU A 8 17.61 16.41 -7.54
CA LEU A 8 18.18 16.32 -6.19
C LEU A 8 18.56 14.88 -5.83
N ILE A 9 17.73 13.89 -6.15
CA ILE A 9 18.00 12.47 -5.94
C ILE A 9 19.25 12.06 -6.75
N GLN A 10 19.34 12.46 -8.02
CA GLN A 10 20.51 12.21 -8.86
C GLN A 10 21.78 12.85 -8.30
N LYS A 11 21.74 14.17 -8.05
CA LYS A 11 22.92 14.93 -7.61
C LYS A 11 23.47 14.46 -6.26
N ASN A 12 22.59 13.97 -5.38
CA ASN A 12 22.96 13.52 -4.04
C ASN A 12 23.08 11.98 -3.93
N ASN A 13 23.03 11.25 -5.06
CA ASN A 13 23.13 9.78 -5.10
C ASN A 13 22.15 9.06 -4.16
N LEU A 14 20.90 9.51 -4.11
CA LEU A 14 19.91 8.99 -3.16
C LEU A 14 19.16 7.74 -3.65
N PHE A 15 19.47 7.22 -4.85
CA PHE A 15 18.80 6.04 -5.42
C PHE A 15 18.93 4.77 -4.60
N GLY A 16 20.07 4.58 -3.93
CA GLY A 16 20.30 3.40 -3.09
C GLY A 16 19.34 3.32 -1.90
N LEU A 17 18.73 4.44 -1.49
CA LEU A 17 17.72 4.46 -0.43
C LEU A 17 16.42 3.76 -0.84
N ARG A 18 16.25 3.38 -2.12
CA ARG A 18 15.12 2.58 -2.56
C ARG A 18 15.00 1.29 -1.77
N ASP A 19 16.12 0.64 -1.48
CA ASP A 19 16.17 -0.63 -0.76
C ASP A 19 15.88 -0.47 0.74
N ASP A 20 15.95 0.76 1.28
CA ASP A 20 15.54 1.08 2.65
C ASP A 20 14.02 1.37 2.77
N THR A 21 13.27 1.25 1.67
CA THR A 21 11.82 1.45 1.68
C THR A 21 11.15 0.29 2.39
N ARG A 22 10.47 0.57 3.51
CA ARG A 22 9.78 -0.47 4.28
C ARG A 22 8.37 -0.66 3.78
N ILE A 23 7.94 -1.91 3.70
CA ILE A 23 6.61 -2.31 3.24
C ILE A 23 5.96 -3.28 4.22
N GLY A 24 4.63 -3.27 4.28
CA GLY A 24 3.84 -4.20 5.06
C GLY A 24 2.46 -4.40 4.43
N VAL A 25 1.75 -5.41 4.89
CA VAL A 25 0.41 -5.76 4.40
C VAL A 25 -0.58 -5.73 5.54
N ILE A 26 -1.69 -5.04 5.32
CA ILE A 26 -2.87 -5.07 6.16
C ILE A 26 -3.97 -5.75 5.34
N ARG A 27 -4.38 -6.95 5.73
CA ARG A 27 -5.38 -7.74 5.02
C ARG A 27 -6.56 -8.04 5.92
N THR A 28 -7.76 -7.68 5.45
CA THR A 28 -9.00 -8.12 6.08
C THR A 28 -9.38 -9.48 5.52
N VAL A 29 -9.73 -10.41 6.39
CA VAL A 29 -10.11 -11.78 6.05
C VAL A 29 -11.45 -12.08 6.70
N LYS A 30 -12.43 -12.41 5.87
CA LYS A 30 -13.73 -12.95 6.26
C LYS A 30 -13.82 -14.38 5.72
N PRO A 31 -13.50 -15.40 6.55
CA PRO A 31 -13.61 -16.79 6.13
C PRO A 31 -15.04 -17.15 5.73
N VAL A 32 -15.17 -18.11 4.82
CA VAL A 32 -16.45 -18.72 4.47
C VAL A 32 -16.64 -19.91 5.40
N LEU A 33 -17.71 -19.89 6.18
CA LEU A 33 -18.06 -20.92 7.16
C LEU A 33 -19.36 -21.63 6.73
N ALA A 34 -19.57 -22.86 7.20
CA ALA A 34 -20.85 -23.53 7.01
C ALA A 34 -21.96 -22.87 7.85
N GLU A 35 -23.21 -23.21 7.54
CA GLU A 35 -24.36 -22.78 8.35
C GLU A 35 -24.15 -23.27 9.80
N ASP A 36 -24.40 -22.40 10.78
CA ASP A 36 -24.17 -22.60 12.23
C ASP A 36 -22.71 -22.68 12.72
N GLU A 37 -21.71 -22.67 11.83
CA GLU A 37 -20.30 -22.57 12.24
C GLU A 37 -19.92 -21.12 12.59
N GLN A 38 -19.11 -20.96 13.62
CA GLN A 38 -18.57 -19.67 14.04
C GLN A 38 -17.05 -19.68 13.96
N LEU A 39 -16.45 -18.50 13.77
CA LEU A 39 -15.02 -18.37 13.95
C LEU A 39 -14.66 -18.75 15.38
N PRO A 40 -13.60 -19.53 15.60
CA PRO A 40 -13.09 -19.75 16.94
C PRO A 40 -12.78 -18.40 17.58
N VAL A 41 -13.01 -18.28 18.88
CA VAL A 41 -12.62 -17.09 19.63
C VAL A 41 -11.11 -16.96 19.53
N TRP A 42 -10.64 -15.93 18.83
CA TRP A 42 -9.25 -15.57 18.90
C TRP A 42 -9.06 -14.67 20.08
N ALA A 43 -8.22 -15.14 21.01
CA ALA A 43 -7.69 -14.28 22.04
C ALA A 43 -7.12 -13.05 21.32
N ASN A 44 -7.65 -11.86 21.67
CA ASN A 44 -7.07 -10.59 21.26
C ASN A 44 -5.68 -10.52 21.88
N ALA A 45 -4.73 -11.13 21.19
CA ALA A 45 -3.33 -10.96 21.46
C ALA A 45 -2.99 -9.48 21.22
N SER A 46 -1.87 -9.06 21.78
CA SER A 46 -1.25 -7.73 21.62
C SER A 46 -1.67 -6.96 20.37
N ARG A 47 -1.75 -5.62 20.46
CA ARG A 47 -1.96 -4.74 19.30
C ARG A 47 -0.98 -4.98 18.13
N HIS A 48 0.14 -5.67 18.37
CA HIS A 48 1.14 -6.06 17.37
C HIS A 48 1.04 -7.52 16.92
N ALA A 49 -0.05 -8.22 17.26
CA ALA A 49 -0.28 -9.57 16.81
C ALA A 49 -0.46 -9.61 15.30
N LEU A 50 0.21 -10.57 14.65
CA LEU A 50 0.11 -10.82 13.21
C LEU A 50 -1.33 -11.06 12.74
N VAL A 51 -2.18 -11.61 13.61
CA VAL A 51 -3.58 -11.89 13.35
C VAL A 51 -4.43 -11.39 14.52
N GLN A 52 -5.45 -10.61 14.21
CA GLN A 52 -6.37 -10.00 15.17
C GLN A 52 -7.82 -10.25 14.77
N GLN A 53 -8.67 -10.45 15.76
CA GLN A 53 -10.11 -10.54 15.54
C GLN A 53 -10.71 -9.13 15.58
N VAL A 54 -11.24 -8.67 14.44
CA VAL A 54 -11.85 -7.33 14.33
C VAL A 54 -13.38 -7.38 14.49
N SER A 55 -13.99 -8.53 14.25
CA SER A 55 -15.41 -8.79 14.58
C SER A 55 -15.65 -10.29 14.82
N ALA A 56 -16.89 -10.68 15.13
CA ALA A 56 -17.27 -12.09 15.26
C ALA A 56 -17.02 -12.92 14.00
N THR A 57 -16.95 -12.29 12.82
CA THR A 57 -16.83 -12.96 11.51
C THR A 57 -15.64 -12.47 10.69
N MET A 58 -14.89 -11.50 11.18
CA MET A 58 -13.80 -10.87 10.44
C MET A 58 -12.53 -10.77 11.26
N LEU A 59 -11.45 -10.90 10.51
CA LEU A 59 -10.10 -11.03 10.99
C LEU A 59 -9.24 -10.02 10.23
N GLN A 60 -8.20 -9.54 10.88
CA GLN A 60 -7.21 -8.69 10.24
C GLN A 60 -5.83 -9.30 10.43
N LEU A 61 -5.10 -9.41 9.32
CA LEU A 61 -3.69 -9.75 9.33
C LEU A 61 -2.90 -8.47 9.10
N THR A 62 -1.90 -8.22 9.94
CA THR A 62 -1.02 -7.06 9.83
C THR A 62 0.42 -7.55 9.93
N THR A 63 1.15 -7.48 8.83
CA THR A 63 2.58 -7.84 8.83
C THR A 63 3.40 -6.71 9.47
N PRO A 64 4.60 -7.00 10.02
CA PRO A 64 5.56 -5.96 10.30
C PRO A 64 5.94 -5.19 9.02
N LEU A 65 6.45 -3.97 9.21
CA LEU A 65 7.06 -3.16 8.16
C LEU A 65 8.51 -3.60 7.98
N LEU A 66 8.84 -4.18 6.83
CA LEU A 66 10.17 -4.73 6.51
C LEU A 66 10.67 -4.15 5.19
N ASP A 67 11.98 -4.08 5.03
CA ASP A 67 12.66 -3.67 3.80
C ASP A 67 12.77 -4.80 2.76
N ASP A 68 12.69 -6.07 3.18
CA ASP A 68 12.64 -7.23 2.29
C ASP A 68 11.19 -7.67 1.98
N PRO A 69 10.71 -7.52 0.73
CA PRO A 69 9.38 -7.98 0.32
C PRO A 69 9.17 -9.49 0.45
N SER A 70 10.23 -10.30 0.34
CA SER A 70 10.15 -11.76 0.49
C SER A 70 9.77 -12.14 1.92
N GLU A 71 10.35 -11.47 2.91
CA GLU A 71 9.99 -11.67 4.31
C GLU A 71 8.55 -11.26 4.59
N VAL A 72 8.08 -10.15 4.02
CA VAL A 72 6.67 -9.71 4.15
C VAL A 72 5.71 -10.76 3.63
N VAL A 73 5.99 -11.36 2.46
CA VAL A 73 5.22 -12.46 1.90
C VAL A 73 5.25 -13.68 2.83
N ALA A 74 6.40 -14.00 3.42
CA ALA A 74 6.52 -15.11 4.37
C ALA A 74 5.69 -14.89 5.65
N TYR A 75 5.71 -13.68 6.22
CA TYR A 75 4.86 -13.31 7.37
C TYR A 75 3.37 -13.42 7.03
N LEU A 76 2.97 -12.93 5.85
CA LEU A 76 1.57 -13.01 5.44
C LEU A 76 1.12 -14.47 5.27
N ARG A 77 1.96 -15.33 4.66
CA ARG A 77 1.69 -16.77 4.58
C ARG A 77 1.58 -17.40 5.96
N ALA A 78 2.49 -17.10 6.88
CA ALA A 78 2.42 -17.62 8.25
C ALA A 78 1.13 -17.21 8.96
N GLY A 79 0.70 -15.95 8.80
CA GLY A 79 -0.56 -15.46 9.33
C GLY A 79 -1.77 -16.19 8.74
N LEU A 80 -1.82 -16.34 7.41
CA LEU A 80 -2.89 -17.05 6.72
C LEU A 80 -2.92 -18.55 7.08
N SER A 81 -1.76 -19.20 7.21
CA SER A 81 -1.67 -20.59 7.68
C SER A 81 -2.20 -20.74 9.11
N ARG A 82 -1.93 -19.77 9.99
CA ARG A 82 -2.50 -19.74 11.33
C ARG A 82 -4.02 -19.56 11.30
N VAL A 83 -4.53 -18.72 10.39
CA VAL A 83 -5.98 -18.59 10.18
C VAL A 83 -6.57 -19.92 9.74
N TRP A 84 -6.02 -20.49 8.67
CA TRP A 84 -6.46 -21.74 8.06
C TRP A 84 -6.51 -22.89 9.07
N ALA A 85 -5.44 -23.07 9.85
CA ALA A 85 -5.35 -24.13 10.85
C ALA A 85 -6.36 -23.98 12.01
N ALA A 86 -6.93 -22.79 12.19
CA ALA A 86 -7.95 -22.54 13.20
C ALA A 86 -9.38 -22.65 12.64
N LEU A 87 -9.56 -22.73 11.32
CA LEU A 87 -10.91 -22.83 10.75
C LEU A 87 -11.56 -24.18 11.09
N PRO A 88 -12.89 -24.22 11.22
CA PRO A 88 -13.65 -25.47 11.24
C PRO A 88 -13.36 -26.32 9.98
N GLU A 89 -13.66 -27.62 10.04
CA GLU A 89 -13.34 -28.58 8.97
C GLU A 89 -13.85 -28.16 7.58
N ASN A 90 -15.01 -27.50 7.53
CA ASN A 90 -15.62 -27.03 6.27
C ASN A 90 -15.30 -25.55 5.95
N GLY A 91 -14.58 -24.87 6.84
CA GLY A 91 -14.21 -23.47 6.69
C GLY A 91 -13.21 -23.26 5.55
N LYS A 92 -13.38 -22.16 4.81
CA LYS A 92 -12.51 -21.82 3.66
C LYS A 92 -12.07 -20.37 3.71
N LEU A 93 -10.88 -20.13 3.19
CA LEU A 93 -10.38 -18.77 2.96
C LEU A 93 -10.80 -18.27 1.57
N PRO A 94 -11.30 -17.04 1.45
CA PRO A 94 -11.60 -16.44 0.16
C PRO A 94 -10.29 -16.18 -0.62
N VAL A 95 -10.30 -16.57 -1.88
CA VAL A 95 -9.17 -16.44 -2.80
C VAL A 95 -9.26 -15.13 -3.61
N PHE A 96 -10.47 -14.62 -3.82
CA PHE A 96 -10.74 -13.37 -4.53
C PHE A 96 -11.14 -12.25 -3.60
N THR A 97 -10.93 -11.03 -4.05
CA THR A 97 -11.47 -9.83 -3.41
C THR A 97 -13.00 -9.79 -3.56
N ALA A 98 -13.72 -10.24 -2.53
CA ALA A 98 -15.17 -10.21 -2.53
C ALA A 98 -15.73 -8.91 -1.92
N GLY A 99 -15.57 -7.77 -2.60
CA GLY A 99 -16.09 -6.46 -2.12
C GLY A 99 -15.23 -5.87 -1.00
N LEU A 100 -15.77 -4.94 -0.22
CA LEU A 100 -15.00 -4.28 0.85
C LEU A 100 -14.61 -5.20 2.02
N GLU A 101 -15.13 -6.44 2.07
CA GLU A 101 -14.95 -7.36 3.21
C GLU A 101 -13.61 -8.11 3.17
N ASN A 102 -13.16 -8.52 1.98
CA ASN A 102 -11.88 -9.22 1.79
C ASN A 102 -10.95 -8.32 0.98
N ASN A 103 -10.40 -7.31 1.65
CA ASN A 103 -9.52 -6.32 1.05
C ASN A 103 -8.10 -6.48 1.59
N GLN A 104 -7.14 -5.91 0.87
CA GLN A 104 -5.79 -5.73 1.38
C GLN A 104 -5.23 -4.37 1.00
N ARG A 105 -4.42 -3.84 1.88
CA ARG A 105 -3.67 -2.60 1.70
C ARG A 105 -2.19 -2.91 1.90
N ILE A 106 -1.40 -2.38 0.99
CA ILE A 106 0.05 -2.38 1.06
C ILE A 106 0.47 -1.07 1.67
N ARG A 107 1.06 -1.14 2.86
CA ARG A 107 1.60 0.01 3.57
C ARG A 107 3.04 0.20 3.15
N ILE A 108 3.39 1.39 2.67
CA ILE A 108 4.71 1.76 2.18
C ILE A 108 5.23 2.94 2.99
N VAL A 109 6.46 2.82 3.48
CA VAL A 109 7.16 3.84 4.26
C VAL A 109 8.48 4.15 3.55
N LEU A 110 8.53 5.33 2.94
CA LEU A 110 9.78 5.87 2.40
C LEU A 110 10.78 6.14 3.54
N PRO A 111 12.08 5.94 3.31
CA PRO A 111 13.09 6.07 4.35
C PRO A 111 13.22 7.51 4.84
N GLU A 112 13.30 7.71 6.16
CA GLU A 112 13.38 9.06 6.75
C GLU A 112 14.63 9.82 6.24
N VAL A 113 15.72 9.10 6.02
CA VAL A 113 16.98 9.64 5.46
C VAL A 113 16.77 10.30 4.10
N LEU A 114 15.83 9.82 3.27
CA LEU A 114 15.50 10.46 1.99
C LEU A 114 15.01 11.89 2.23
N PHE A 115 14.07 12.07 3.17
CA PHE A 115 13.47 13.37 3.46
C PHE A 115 14.49 14.33 4.08
N GLU A 116 15.31 13.86 5.01
CA GLU A 116 16.39 14.66 5.62
C GLU A 116 17.39 15.17 4.58
N ARG A 117 17.80 14.28 3.67
CA ARG A 117 18.76 14.61 2.60
C ARG A 117 18.17 15.56 1.58
N LEU A 118 16.93 15.34 1.16
CA LEU A 118 16.23 16.23 0.25
C LEU A 118 16.02 17.61 0.87
N TYR A 119 15.52 17.68 2.11
CA TYR A 119 15.31 18.94 2.82
C TYR A 119 16.61 19.76 2.96
N THR A 120 17.72 19.08 3.25
CA THR A 120 19.04 19.71 3.32
C THR A 120 19.51 20.19 1.95
N ALA A 121 19.31 19.37 0.90
CA ALA A 121 19.76 19.67 -0.46
C ALA A 121 18.98 20.84 -1.11
N GLU A 122 17.71 21.02 -0.74
CA GLU A 122 16.91 22.18 -1.15
C GLU A 122 17.51 23.51 -0.70
N ASN A 123 18.23 23.49 0.44
CA ASN A 123 18.92 24.65 0.99
C ASN A 123 18.05 25.91 0.96
N PHE A 124 16.89 25.86 1.63
CA PHE A 124 15.85 26.90 1.56
C PHE A 124 16.27 28.31 2.02
N GLN A 125 17.53 28.53 2.43
CA GLN A 125 18.06 29.82 2.90
C GLN A 125 17.20 30.50 3.97
N GLY A 126 16.51 29.70 4.81
CA GLY A 126 15.64 30.18 5.88
C GLY A 126 14.19 30.49 5.45
N ASN A 127 13.84 30.37 4.17
CA ASN A 127 12.50 30.65 3.63
C ASN A 127 11.71 29.37 3.25
N GLY A 128 12.08 28.23 3.84
CA GLY A 128 11.47 26.93 3.56
C GLY A 128 10.27 26.62 4.45
N PRO A 129 9.41 25.68 4.04
CA PRO A 129 8.44 25.09 4.97
C PRO A 129 9.15 24.40 6.14
N ASP A 130 8.44 24.19 7.24
CA ASP A 130 8.94 23.29 8.28
C ASP A 130 9.10 21.87 7.73
N TYR A 131 9.97 21.08 8.38
CA TYR A 131 10.35 19.76 7.92
C TYR A 131 9.16 18.78 7.77
N VAL A 132 8.16 18.85 8.66
CA VAL A 132 6.99 17.96 8.61
C VAL A 132 6.10 18.33 7.43
N THR A 133 5.89 19.63 7.21
CA THR A 133 5.16 20.12 6.03
C THR A 133 5.87 19.73 4.73
N TYR A 134 7.19 19.86 4.66
CA TYR A 134 7.97 19.43 3.49
C TYR A 134 7.82 17.93 3.21
N ARG A 135 7.98 17.10 4.24
CA ARG A 135 7.82 15.65 4.10
C ARG A 135 6.42 15.28 3.62
N ASN A 136 5.39 15.93 4.16
CA ASN A 136 4.00 15.74 3.72
C ASN A 136 3.81 16.09 2.25
N GLN A 137 4.45 17.16 1.74
CA GLN A 137 4.40 17.54 0.33
C GLN A 137 5.04 16.48 -0.57
N ILE A 138 6.11 15.82 -0.12
CA ILE A 138 6.70 14.70 -0.87
C ILE A 138 5.73 13.52 -0.91
N TYR A 139 5.09 13.17 0.22
CA TYR A 139 4.06 12.11 0.22
C TYR A 139 2.85 12.46 -0.66
N ASP A 140 2.45 13.73 -0.73
CA ASP A 140 1.41 14.20 -1.66
C ASP A 140 1.84 13.96 -3.11
N LEU A 141 3.08 14.33 -3.44
CA LEU A 141 3.63 14.11 -4.77
C LEU A 141 3.65 12.63 -5.16
N VAL A 142 4.09 11.75 -4.26
CA VAL A 142 4.10 10.30 -4.51
C VAL A 142 2.67 9.77 -4.63
N THR A 143 1.74 10.24 -3.80
CA THR A 143 0.32 9.86 -3.87
C THR A 143 -0.26 10.21 -5.24
N ASP A 144 -0.07 11.45 -5.71
CA ASP A 144 -0.57 11.91 -7.01
C ASP A 144 0.09 11.15 -8.18
N GLY A 145 1.39 10.86 -8.06
CA GLY A 145 2.10 10.05 -9.04
C GLY A 145 1.62 8.60 -9.10
N LEU A 146 1.29 7.99 -7.97
CA LEU A 146 0.70 6.65 -7.91
C LEU A 146 -0.73 6.66 -8.47
N ILE A 147 -1.54 7.68 -8.15
CA ILE A 147 -2.87 7.87 -8.73
C ILE A 147 -2.80 7.92 -10.26
N THR A 148 -1.82 8.64 -10.80
CA THR A 148 -1.59 8.73 -12.25
C THR A 148 -1.21 7.37 -12.85
N GLN A 149 -0.52 6.51 -12.10
CA GLN A 149 -0.12 5.16 -12.50
C GLN A 149 -1.20 4.10 -12.29
N LEU A 150 -2.36 4.43 -11.68
CA LEU A 150 -3.41 3.46 -11.39
C LEU A 150 -3.83 2.62 -12.60
N PRO A 151 -4.01 3.16 -13.83
CA PRO A 151 -4.38 2.31 -14.97
C PRO A 151 -3.38 1.18 -15.24
N LEU A 152 -2.07 1.44 -15.08
CA LEU A 152 -1.02 0.43 -15.23
C LEU A 152 -1.07 -0.58 -14.08
N LEU A 153 -1.20 -0.10 -12.84
CA LEU A 153 -1.30 -0.95 -11.66
C LEU A 153 -2.53 -1.87 -11.74
N THR A 154 -3.68 -1.35 -12.20
CA THR A 154 -4.90 -2.12 -12.48
C THR A 154 -4.65 -3.17 -13.55
N TYR A 155 -4.02 -2.79 -14.66
CA TYR A 155 -3.74 -3.72 -15.75
C TYR A 155 -2.88 -4.91 -15.30
N LEU A 156 -1.88 -4.64 -14.44
CA LEU A 156 -0.96 -5.67 -13.95
C LEU A 156 -1.53 -6.52 -12.81
N PHE A 157 -2.33 -5.93 -11.91
CA PHE A 157 -2.66 -6.54 -10.62
C PHE A 157 -4.15 -6.72 -10.36
N ALA A 158 -5.04 -6.32 -11.28
CA ALA A 158 -6.45 -6.61 -11.12
C ALA A 158 -6.71 -8.12 -11.23
N ALA A 159 -7.46 -8.64 -10.26
CA ALA A 159 -7.74 -10.07 -10.13
C ALA A 159 -9.24 -10.40 -10.01
N SER A 160 -10.12 -9.40 -10.14
CA SER A 160 -11.57 -9.54 -10.08
C SER A 160 -12.19 -9.19 -11.44
N PRO A 161 -12.11 -10.11 -12.43
CA PRO A 161 -12.61 -9.85 -13.78
C PRO A 161 -14.13 -9.65 -13.85
N ALA A 162 -14.89 -10.07 -12.82
CA ALA A 162 -16.35 -9.92 -12.80
C ALA A 162 -16.88 -9.78 -11.37
N LYS A 163 -17.06 -8.54 -10.90
CA LYS A 163 -18.01 -8.25 -9.81
C LYS A 163 -19.05 -7.26 -10.30
N ASN A 164 -20.19 -7.76 -10.78
CA ASN A 164 -21.33 -6.93 -11.22
C ASN A 164 -20.96 -5.81 -12.21
N GLY A 165 -19.98 -6.04 -13.09
CA GLY A 165 -19.53 -5.05 -14.09
C GLY A 165 -18.76 -3.84 -13.53
N ARG A 166 -18.36 -3.85 -12.25
CA ARG A 166 -17.49 -2.80 -11.69
C ARG A 166 -16.08 -3.34 -11.50
N ALA A 167 -15.09 -2.65 -12.06
CA ALA A 167 -13.70 -2.89 -11.73
C ALA A 167 -13.49 -2.65 -10.21
N PHE A 168 -12.59 -3.40 -9.59
CA PHE A 168 -12.18 -3.13 -8.20
C PHE A 168 -11.60 -1.73 -8.04
N TRP A 169 -11.01 -1.19 -9.10
CA TRP A 169 -10.57 0.19 -9.16
C TRP A 169 -11.80 1.07 -9.39
N PRO A 170 -12.10 1.95 -8.44
CA PRO A 170 -13.30 2.74 -8.47
C PRO A 170 -13.15 3.88 -9.50
N ALA A 171 -14.22 4.63 -9.70
CA ALA A 171 -14.24 5.76 -10.65
C ALA A 171 -13.19 6.84 -10.26
N PRO A 172 -12.82 7.75 -11.19
CA PRO A 172 -11.79 8.77 -10.96
C PRO A 172 -11.97 9.61 -9.68
N ASP A 173 -13.22 9.87 -9.28
CA ASP A 173 -13.59 10.59 -8.04
C ASP A 173 -13.27 9.79 -6.75
N GLN A 174 -12.98 8.51 -6.89
CA GLN A 174 -12.72 7.56 -5.81
C GLN A 174 -11.27 7.03 -5.83
N GLU A 175 -10.43 7.45 -6.78
CA GLU A 175 -9.00 7.05 -6.89
C GLU A 175 -8.21 7.38 -5.60
N ARG A 176 -8.54 8.50 -4.93
CA ARG A 176 -7.93 8.89 -3.64
C ARG A 176 -8.30 7.96 -2.48
N GLN A 177 -9.28 7.08 -2.65
CA GLN A 177 -9.58 6.04 -1.66
C GLN A 177 -8.65 4.83 -1.82
N LEU A 178 -7.99 4.68 -2.98
CA LEU A 178 -7.06 3.59 -3.24
C LEU A 178 -5.64 3.89 -2.79
N VAL A 179 -5.20 5.14 -2.88
CA VAL A 179 -3.88 5.57 -2.38
C VAL A 179 -4.12 6.63 -1.32
N GLN A 180 -3.81 6.29 -0.06
CA GLN A 180 -4.06 7.15 1.08
C GLN A 180 -2.78 7.42 1.84
N LYS A 181 -2.52 8.70 2.15
CA LYS A 181 -1.55 9.05 3.18
C LYS A 181 -2.13 8.66 4.54
N VAL A 182 -1.37 7.94 5.34
CA VAL A 182 -1.80 7.52 6.67
C VAL A 182 -0.77 7.90 7.74
N SER A 183 -1.28 8.11 8.96
CA SER A 183 -0.43 8.26 10.13
C SER A 183 -0.03 6.87 10.62
N ASP A 184 1.25 6.66 10.89
CA ASP A 184 1.72 5.42 11.50
C ASP A 184 1.12 5.33 12.93
N PRO A 185 0.40 4.24 13.28
CA PRO A 185 -0.17 4.05 14.61
C PRO A 185 0.87 4.15 15.74
N ASP A 186 2.13 3.78 15.48
CA ASP A 186 3.20 3.86 16.48
C ASP A 186 3.78 5.29 16.60
N HIS A 187 3.39 6.20 15.71
CA HIS A 187 3.91 7.55 15.61
C HIS A 187 2.78 8.55 15.29
N LEU A 188 1.72 8.52 16.08
CA LEU A 188 0.45 9.29 15.95
C LEU A 188 0.59 10.80 15.63
N ALA A 189 1.74 11.42 15.88
CA ALA A 189 1.98 12.84 15.60
C ALA A 189 2.52 13.13 14.19
N ARG A 190 2.73 12.12 13.33
CA ARG A 190 3.48 12.24 12.09
C ARG A 190 2.86 11.36 10.99
N THR A 191 2.39 11.96 9.89
CA THR A 191 2.09 11.22 8.64
C THR A 191 3.37 10.53 8.18
N LEU A 192 3.33 9.21 7.99
CA LEU A 192 4.55 8.38 7.86
C LEU A 192 4.44 7.26 6.83
N ALA A 193 3.28 7.06 6.22
CA ALA A 193 3.10 5.97 5.28
C ALA A 193 2.08 6.28 4.18
N LEU A 194 2.14 5.46 3.14
CA LEU A 194 1.16 5.36 2.07
C LEU A 194 0.47 4.00 2.18
N ASP A 195 -0.85 3.98 2.24
CA ASP A 195 -1.63 2.76 2.06
C ASP A 195 -2.12 2.70 0.63
N VAL A 196 -1.71 1.67 -0.11
CA VAL A 196 -2.15 1.36 -1.47
C VAL A 196 -3.08 0.14 -1.42
N ALA A 197 -4.35 0.33 -1.78
CA ALA A 197 -5.30 -0.76 -1.91
C ALA A 197 -4.96 -1.60 -3.15
N VAL A 198 -4.87 -2.91 -2.95
CA VAL A 198 -4.61 -3.87 -4.04
C VAL A 198 -5.55 -5.05 -3.92
N GLU A 199 -5.79 -5.70 -5.05
CA GLU A 199 -6.57 -6.93 -5.08
C GLU A 199 -5.76 -8.14 -4.61
N LEU A 200 -6.48 -9.16 -4.13
CA LEU A 200 -5.94 -10.48 -3.87
C LEU A 200 -5.58 -11.17 -5.19
N ASP A 201 -4.29 -11.50 -5.36
CA ASP A 201 -3.83 -12.38 -6.43
C ASP A 201 -4.25 -13.83 -6.12
N PRO A 202 -5.17 -14.43 -6.90
CA PRO A 202 -5.68 -15.77 -6.66
C PRO A 202 -4.65 -16.87 -6.93
N TYR A 203 -3.57 -16.55 -7.66
CA TYR A 203 -2.49 -17.48 -7.98
C TYR A 203 -1.36 -17.44 -6.95
N ALA A 204 -1.36 -16.44 -6.06
CA ALA A 204 -0.46 -16.38 -4.93
C ALA A 204 -1.15 -16.88 -3.66
N ALA A 205 -0.59 -17.90 -3.00
CA ALA A 205 -1.13 -18.39 -1.71
C ALA A 205 -1.24 -17.28 -0.63
N SER A 206 -0.39 -16.26 -0.72
CA SER A 206 -0.39 -15.06 0.12
C SER A 206 -1.45 -14.03 -0.28
N GLY A 207 -2.00 -14.09 -1.50
CA GLY A 207 -2.79 -13.01 -2.11
C GLY A 207 -1.94 -11.84 -2.66
N VAL A 208 -0.62 -11.90 -2.51
CA VAL A 208 0.36 -10.95 -3.08
C VAL A 208 1.64 -11.70 -3.44
N THR A 209 2.40 -11.15 -4.38
CA THR A 209 3.72 -11.65 -4.78
C THR A 209 4.82 -10.66 -4.41
N GLU A 210 6.04 -11.17 -4.26
CA GLU A 210 7.23 -10.33 -4.08
C GLU A 210 7.39 -9.33 -5.23
N GLN A 211 7.12 -9.76 -6.47
CA GLN A 211 7.17 -8.90 -7.65
C GLN A 211 6.18 -7.74 -7.55
N MET A 212 4.95 -7.99 -7.09
CA MET A 212 3.95 -6.93 -6.89
C MET A 212 4.43 -5.90 -5.85
N LEU A 213 4.98 -6.38 -4.72
CA LEU A 213 5.50 -5.52 -3.67
C LEU A 213 6.68 -4.67 -4.16
N ASN A 214 7.64 -5.28 -4.86
CA ASN A 214 8.77 -4.57 -5.48
C ASN A 214 8.30 -3.55 -6.51
N PHE A 215 7.33 -3.91 -7.36
CA PHE A 215 6.78 -2.99 -8.34
C PHE A 215 6.13 -1.76 -7.68
N LEU A 216 5.40 -1.94 -6.57
CA LEU A 216 4.82 -0.81 -5.84
C LEU A 216 5.88 0.11 -5.21
N ILE A 217 6.98 -0.46 -4.70
CA ILE A 217 8.14 0.33 -4.26
C ILE A 217 8.69 1.13 -5.45
N ASP A 218 8.93 0.46 -6.58
CA ASP A 218 9.48 1.10 -7.78
C ASP A 218 8.54 2.19 -8.32
N SER A 219 7.22 1.98 -8.28
CA SER A 219 6.23 2.99 -8.66
C SER A 219 6.27 4.23 -7.76
N CYS A 220 6.57 4.08 -6.46
CA CYS A 220 6.76 5.21 -5.56
C CYS A 220 8.02 6.02 -5.94
N TRP A 221 9.13 5.31 -6.18
CA TRP A 221 10.40 5.93 -6.59
C TRP A 221 10.33 6.53 -7.99
N PHE A 222 9.55 5.91 -8.88
CA PHE A 222 9.24 6.44 -10.20
C PHE A 222 8.42 7.73 -10.08
N ALA A 223 7.40 7.78 -9.22
CA ALA A 223 6.64 9.01 -8.98
C ALA A 223 7.55 10.16 -8.53
N LEU A 224 8.52 9.89 -7.66
CA LEU A 224 9.53 10.86 -7.23
C LEU A 224 10.47 11.29 -8.38
N SER A 225 10.77 10.38 -9.31
CA SER A 225 11.67 10.63 -10.44
C SER A 225 11.02 11.37 -11.61
N GLN A 226 9.69 11.40 -11.69
CA GLN A 226 9.04 12.05 -12.81
C GLN A 226 9.14 13.57 -12.69
N PRO A 227 9.55 14.29 -13.76
CA PRO A 227 9.34 15.73 -13.80
C PRO A 227 7.83 16.00 -13.64
N ALA A 228 7.42 17.02 -12.89
CA ALA A 228 5.99 17.24 -12.69
C ALA A 228 5.38 17.54 -14.04
N ILE A 229 4.60 16.59 -14.57
CA ILE A 229 3.79 16.84 -15.74
C ILE A 229 2.71 17.79 -15.26
N PRO A 230 2.62 19.01 -15.81
CA PRO A 230 1.54 19.92 -15.45
C PRO A 230 0.20 19.21 -15.70
N LEU A 231 -0.66 19.16 -14.69
CA LEU A 231 -2.01 18.56 -14.74
C LEU A 231 -2.83 18.91 -16.01
N PRO A 232 -2.70 20.09 -16.66
CA PRO A 232 -3.40 20.36 -17.93
C PRO A 232 -3.06 19.39 -19.06
N ALA A 233 -1.82 18.91 -19.14
CA ALA A 233 -1.39 17.99 -20.20
C ALA A 233 -1.90 16.55 -19.98
N ALA A 234 -2.06 16.13 -18.72
CA ALA A 234 -2.60 14.80 -18.39
C ALA A 234 -4.10 14.69 -18.68
N ALA A 235 -4.84 15.81 -18.57
CA ALA A 235 -6.27 15.87 -18.92
C ALA A 235 -6.51 15.79 -20.43
N GLU A 236 -5.66 16.43 -21.25
CA GLU A 236 -5.75 16.35 -22.71
C GLU A 236 -5.46 14.94 -23.25
N VAL A 237 -4.50 14.22 -22.67
CA VAL A 237 -4.20 12.84 -23.07
C VAL A 237 -5.37 11.89 -22.78
N ARG A 238 -6.09 12.08 -21.66
CA ARG A 238 -7.27 11.28 -21.30
C ARG A 238 -8.51 11.59 -22.16
N LEU A 239 -8.56 12.75 -22.81
CA LEU A 239 -9.64 13.11 -23.75
C LEU A 239 -9.45 12.50 -25.15
N HIS A 240 -8.23 12.01 -25.45
CA HIS A 240 -7.86 11.48 -26.76
C HIS A 240 -7.62 9.95 -26.77
N SER A 241 -7.89 9.27 -25.66
CA SER A 241 -7.88 7.80 -25.51
C SER A 241 -9.28 7.27 -25.24
#